data_AF-A0A946UK65-F1
#
_entry.id   AF-A0A946UK65-F1
#
_cell.length_a   1.000
_cell.length_b   1.000
_cell.length_c   1.000
_cell.angle_alpha   90.00
_cell.angle_beta   90.00
_cell.angle_gamma   90.00
#
_symmetry.space_group_name_H-M   'P 1'
#
loop_
_entity.id
_entity.type
_entity.pdbx_description
1 polymer ?
#
loop_
_entity_poly.entity_id
_entity_poly.type
_entity_poly.pdbx_seq_one_letter_code
_entity_poly.pdbx_strand_id
1 'polypeptide(L)'
;MIDAVDRCVHDVATGLVWEAKKKTPGTHDWNNTYSWFDPDESQKELDYRGAANAGDCEGSACDIDDFVKVVNREGYCGYHDWRVPSRDELFSISDLARASQPPTIDPEFFPLTHPAEYWSSNDYSFRPDGAWAWHFRYGHDRVDWKKTPKYVRLVRGVATDLAAVKE
;
A
#
# COMPACT_ATOMS: atom_id res chain seq x y z
N MET A 1 13.92 25.90 9.16
CA MET A 1 12.46 25.71 9.25
C MET A 1 12.03 25.09 7.95
N ILE A 2 11.50 23.87 7.99
CA ILE A 2 11.01 23.16 6.80
C ILE A 2 9.51 23.10 6.96
N ASP A 3 8.79 23.90 6.19
CA ASP A 3 7.33 23.84 6.12
C ASP A 3 6.91 22.52 5.48
N ALA A 4 5.99 21.84 6.17
CA ALA A 4 5.36 20.59 5.76
C ALA A 4 4.35 20.88 4.63
N VAL A 5 4.86 21.04 3.41
CA VAL A 5 4.03 20.93 2.21
C VAL A 5 4.05 19.47 1.77
N ASP A 6 2.87 18.92 1.49
CA ASP A 6 2.64 17.56 1.01
C ASP A 6 3.64 17.13 -0.07
N ARG A 7 4.69 16.41 0.33
CA ARG A 7 5.70 15.88 -0.59
C ARG A 7 5.34 14.45 -0.94
N CYS A 8 5.11 14.16 -2.21
CA CYS A 8 5.12 12.80 -2.70
C CYS A 8 6.54 12.38 -3.10
N VAL A 9 6.80 11.07 -3.11
CA VAL A 9 8.10 10.52 -3.46
C VAL A 9 8.10 10.15 -4.94
N HIS A 10 9.01 10.74 -5.72
CA HIS A 10 9.18 10.43 -7.14
C HIS A 10 10.21 9.33 -7.30
N ASP A 11 9.77 8.16 -7.75
CA ASP A 11 10.65 7.06 -8.10
C ASP A 11 11.10 7.20 -9.55
N VAL A 12 12.33 7.67 -9.74
CA VAL A 12 12.91 7.88 -11.07
C VAL A 12 13.30 6.57 -11.76
N ALA A 13 13.40 5.46 -11.02
CA ALA A 13 13.76 4.17 -11.59
C ALA A 13 12.56 3.53 -12.31
N THR A 14 11.38 3.62 -11.72
CA THR A 14 10.14 3.03 -12.27
C THR A 14 9.20 4.06 -12.91
N GLY A 15 9.46 5.36 -12.72
CA GLY A 15 8.56 6.44 -13.14
C GLY A 15 7.31 6.60 -12.28
N LEU A 16 7.19 5.84 -11.18
CA LEU A 16 6.07 5.91 -10.25
C LEU A 16 6.17 7.11 -9.32
N VAL A 17 5.01 7.51 -8.78
CA VAL A 17 4.94 8.46 -7.67
C VAL A 17 4.24 7.79 -6.50
N TRP A 18 4.87 7.88 -5.33
CA TRP A 18 4.42 7.22 -4.11
C TRP A 18 3.91 8.21 -3.09
N GLU A 19 2.87 7.79 -2.37
CA GLU A 19 2.33 8.51 -1.23
C GLU A 19 3.42 8.64 -0.16
N ALA A 20 3.67 9.85 0.35
CA ALA A 20 4.40 10.01 1.60
C ALA A 20 3.46 10.01 2.80
N LYS A 21 3.89 9.38 3.89
CA LYS A 21 3.12 9.32 5.15
C LYS A 21 3.43 10.52 6.03
N LYS A 22 2.52 10.79 6.98
CA LYS A 22 2.60 11.90 7.94
C LYS A 22 2.57 11.38 9.37
N LYS A 23 3.12 12.14 10.31
CA LYS A 23 2.97 11.87 11.77
C LYS A 23 1.69 12.45 12.36
N THR A 24 1.03 13.34 11.62
CA THR A 24 -0.22 13.98 12.06
C THR A 24 -1.38 13.00 11.85
N PRO A 25 -2.26 12.83 12.84
CA PRO A 25 -3.48 12.05 12.69
C PRO A 25 -4.31 12.46 11.46
N GLY A 26 -4.97 11.49 10.84
CA GLY A 26 -5.78 11.65 9.63
C GLY A 26 -5.48 10.60 8.55
N THR A 27 -6.01 10.82 7.35
CA THR A 27 -5.95 9.90 6.19
C THR A 27 -4.55 9.34 5.90
N HIS A 28 -3.53 10.19 6.01
CA HIS A 28 -2.13 9.87 5.68
C HIS A 28 -1.25 9.53 6.89
N ASP A 29 -1.83 9.26 8.06
CA ASP A 29 -1.07 8.87 9.25
C ASP A 29 -0.27 7.58 8.95
N TRP A 30 1.02 7.62 9.26
CA TRP A 30 1.96 6.50 9.12
C TRP A 30 1.58 5.25 9.93
N ASN A 31 0.75 5.40 10.97
CA ASN A 31 0.26 4.31 11.80
C ASN A 31 -1.06 3.69 11.32
N ASN A 32 -1.70 4.25 10.29
CA ASN A 32 -2.94 3.69 9.78
C ASN A 32 -2.72 2.28 9.20
N THR A 33 -3.63 1.39 9.54
CA THR A 33 -3.72 0.03 9.00
C THR A 33 -5.08 -0.20 8.36
N TYR A 34 -5.11 -1.03 7.34
CA TYR A 34 -6.28 -1.27 6.51
C TYR A 34 -6.46 -2.77 6.31
N SER A 35 -7.70 -3.23 6.31
CA SER A 35 -8.04 -4.54 5.77
C SER A 35 -8.02 -4.51 4.24
N TRP A 36 -7.78 -5.66 3.63
CA TRP A 36 -7.91 -5.83 2.19
C TRP A 36 -9.41 -5.97 1.86
N PHE A 37 -9.91 -5.10 0.97
CA PHE A 37 -11.28 -5.11 0.50
C PHE A 37 -11.34 -4.70 -0.98
N ASP A 38 -12.05 -5.46 -1.80
CA ASP A 38 -12.35 -5.12 -3.19
C ASP A 38 -13.85 -5.35 -3.46
N PRO A 39 -14.65 -4.29 -3.72
CA PRO A 39 -16.09 -4.44 -3.96
C PRO A 39 -16.43 -5.23 -5.24
N ASP A 40 -15.52 -5.29 -6.22
CA ASP A 40 -15.74 -5.92 -7.53
C ASP A 40 -15.58 -7.45 -7.48
N GLU A 41 -14.97 -7.98 -6.42
CA GLU A 41 -14.82 -9.43 -6.18
C GLU A 41 -16.11 -10.12 -5.67
N SER A 42 -17.26 -9.47 -5.76
CA SER A 42 -18.58 -10.04 -5.42
C SER A 42 -19.06 -11.14 -6.39
N GLN A 43 -18.18 -11.70 -7.20
CA GLN A 43 -18.55 -12.65 -8.24
C GLN A 43 -18.53 -14.10 -7.74
N LYS A 44 -19.72 -14.71 -7.76
CA LYS A 44 -20.07 -16.13 -7.53
C LYS A 44 -20.58 -16.38 -6.12
N GLU A 45 -21.08 -17.58 -5.87
CA GLU A 45 -21.94 -17.97 -4.75
C GLU A 45 -21.38 -17.70 -3.32
N LEU A 46 -20.16 -17.15 -3.21
CA LEU A 46 -19.43 -16.87 -1.99
C LEU A 46 -18.78 -15.47 -2.06
N ASP A 47 -18.79 -14.75 -0.94
CA ASP A 47 -18.26 -13.39 -0.82
C ASP A 47 -16.76 -13.42 -0.47
N TYR A 48 -15.91 -13.06 -1.44
CA TYR A 48 -14.44 -13.05 -1.29
C TYR A 48 -13.82 -11.66 -1.27
N ARG A 49 -14.67 -10.63 -1.19
CA ARG A 49 -14.26 -9.24 -1.24
C ARG A 49 -13.31 -8.83 -0.12
N GLY A 50 -13.09 -9.67 0.89
CA GLY A 50 -12.33 -9.33 2.08
C GLY A 50 -13.20 -8.70 3.16
N ALA A 51 -12.62 -7.83 4.00
CA ALA A 51 -13.34 -7.22 5.11
C ALA A 51 -13.39 -5.70 4.94
N ALA A 52 -14.60 -5.14 4.86
CA ALA A 52 -14.78 -3.69 4.87
C ALA A 52 -14.57 -3.13 6.28
N ASN A 53 -13.95 -1.95 6.37
CA ASN A 53 -13.72 -1.20 7.60
C ASN A 53 -13.14 -2.02 8.78
N ALA A 54 -12.16 -2.89 8.52
CA ALA A 54 -11.64 -3.80 9.53
C ALA A 54 -10.19 -3.51 9.97
N GLY A 55 -9.60 -2.40 9.53
CA GLY A 55 -8.34 -1.86 10.04
C GLY A 55 -8.49 -0.89 11.22
N ASP A 56 -7.39 -0.20 11.53
CA ASP A 56 -7.30 0.87 12.53
C ASP A 56 -6.70 2.11 11.84
N CYS A 57 -7.54 3.10 11.58
CA CYS A 57 -7.21 4.27 10.78
C CYS A 57 -8.14 5.45 11.10
N GLU A 58 -7.79 6.64 10.61
CA GLU A 58 -8.64 7.82 10.63
C GLU A 58 -8.85 8.36 9.21
N GLY A 59 -10.00 8.99 8.94
CA GLY A 59 -10.28 9.70 7.69
C GLY A 59 -10.94 8.87 6.58
N SER A 60 -11.02 7.55 6.72
CA SER A 60 -11.72 6.64 5.80
C SER A 60 -12.39 5.50 6.56
N ALA A 61 -13.18 4.68 5.87
CA ALA A 61 -13.35 3.30 6.30
C ALA A 61 -12.00 2.59 6.18
N CYS A 62 -11.61 1.82 7.19
CA CYS A 62 -10.26 1.27 7.33
C CYS A 62 -10.06 0.02 6.48
N ASP A 63 -10.36 0.13 5.19
CA ASP A 63 -10.07 -0.82 4.13
C ASP A 63 -9.44 -0.12 2.92
N ILE A 64 -8.76 -0.90 2.08
CA ILE A 64 -7.96 -0.35 0.97
C ILE A 64 -8.79 0.35 -0.11
N ASP A 65 -10.04 -0.08 -0.34
CA ASP A 65 -10.92 0.50 -1.35
C ASP A 65 -11.38 1.91 -0.94
N ASP A 66 -11.86 2.06 0.30
CA ASP A 66 -12.25 3.40 0.78
C ASP A 66 -11.03 4.31 0.97
N PHE A 67 -9.89 3.78 1.41
CA PHE A 67 -8.66 4.56 1.50
C PHE A 67 -8.25 5.18 0.15
N VAL A 68 -8.27 4.38 -0.93
CA VAL A 68 -8.01 4.89 -2.29
C VAL A 68 -9.03 5.96 -2.69
N LYS A 69 -10.32 5.74 -2.41
CA LYS A 69 -11.38 6.69 -2.74
C LYS A 69 -11.22 8.03 -2.01
N VAL A 70 -10.86 8.00 -0.73
CA VAL A 70 -10.63 9.21 0.07
C VAL A 70 -9.41 9.98 -0.44
N VAL A 71 -8.27 9.32 -0.62
CA VAL A 71 -7.04 9.98 -1.11
C VAL A 71 -7.25 10.58 -2.51
N ASN A 72 -7.98 9.90 -3.38
CA ASN A 72 -8.33 10.44 -4.70
C ASN A 72 -9.35 11.58 -4.64
N ARG A 73 -10.23 11.63 -3.64
CA ARG A 73 -11.12 12.77 -3.45
C ARG A 73 -10.36 14.00 -2.93
N GLU A 74 -9.39 13.78 -2.04
CA GLU A 74 -8.54 14.82 -1.47
C GLU A 74 -7.62 15.46 -2.53
N GLY A 75 -7.27 14.73 -3.59
CA GLY A 75 -6.34 15.23 -4.59
C GLY A 75 -4.90 15.28 -4.05
N TYR A 76 -4.49 14.26 -3.30
CA TYR A 76 -3.21 14.27 -2.59
C TYR A 76 -2.03 14.52 -3.54
N CYS A 77 -1.15 15.46 -3.19
CA CYS A 77 -0.08 16.00 -4.06
C CYS A 77 -0.55 16.53 -5.43
N GLY A 78 -1.82 16.94 -5.55
CA GLY A 78 -2.43 17.40 -6.80
C GLY A 78 -2.90 16.26 -7.73
N TYR A 79 -2.99 15.04 -7.22
CA TYR A 79 -3.26 13.84 -8.00
C TYR A 79 -4.51 13.09 -7.53
N HIS A 80 -5.24 12.50 -8.48
CA HIS A 80 -6.56 11.87 -8.27
C HIS A 80 -6.64 10.43 -8.83
N ASP A 81 -5.50 9.83 -9.16
CA ASP A 81 -5.33 8.52 -9.79
C ASP A 81 -4.44 7.59 -8.94
N TRP A 82 -4.46 7.79 -7.63
CA TRP A 82 -3.83 6.91 -6.65
C TRP A 82 -4.50 5.53 -6.65
N ARG A 83 -3.69 4.50 -6.42
CA ARG A 83 -4.10 3.10 -6.31
C ARG A 83 -3.23 2.38 -5.29
N VAL A 84 -3.70 1.22 -4.84
CA VAL A 84 -2.85 0.28 -4.10
C VAL A 84 -1.76 -0.23 -5.06
N PRO A 85 -0.49 -0.32 -4.62
CA PRO A 85 0.59 -0.87 -5.44
C PRO A 85 0.42 -2.37 -5.61
N SER A 86 0.96 -2.90 -6.72
CA SER A 86 1.18 -4.34 -6.86
C SER A 86 2.32 -4.82 -5.96
N ARG A 87 2.40 -6.13 -5.75
CA ARG A 87 3.49 -6.78 -5.02
C ARG A 87 4.86 -6.40 -5.60
N ASP A 88 4.96 -6.39 -6.93
CA ASP A 88 6.23 -6.15 -7.62
C ASP A 88 6.66 -4.67 -7.55
N GLU A 89 5.70 -3.74 -7.47
CA GLU A 89 6.00 -2.34 -7.21
C GLU A 89 6.52 -2.14 -5.78
N LEU A 90 5.95 -2.82 -4.78
CA LEU A 90 6.50 -2.79 -3.41
C LEU A 90 7.90 -3.43 -3.33
N PHE A 91 8.14 -4.49 -4.10
CA PHE A 91 9.47 -5.07 -4.26
C PHE A 91 10.45 -4.07 -4.89
N SER A 92 10.04 -3.33 -5.91
CA SER A 92 10.92 -2.40 -6.65
C SER A 92 11.53 -1.28 -5.79
N ILE A 93 10.87 -0.92 -4.68
CA ILE A 93 11.35 0.07 -3.71
C ILE A 93 12.07 -0.56 -2.50
N SER A 94 12.39 -1.85 -2.56
CA SER A 94 13.10 -2.57 -1.49
C SER A 94 14.56 -2.85 -1.85
N ASP A 95 15.46 -2.51 -0.95
CA ASP A 95 16.86 -2.96 -0.96
C ASP A 95 17.04 -4.13 0.01
N LEU A 96 17.16 -5.33 -0.54
CA LEU A 96 17.31 -6.57 0.22
C LEU A 96 18.63 -6.63 1.01
N ALA A 97 19.65 -5.86 0.63
CA ALA A 97 20.89 -5.77 1.41
C ALA A 97 20.65 -5.14 2.79
N ARG A 98 19.54 -4.41 2.96
CA ARG A 98 19.13 -3.81 4.23
C ARG A 98 18.33 -4.75 5.13
N ALA A 99 18.10 -6.02 4.76
CA ALA A 99 17.33 -6.95 5.60
C ALA A 99 17.94 -7.15 7.00
N SER A 100 19.26 -6.94 7.17
CA SER A 100 19.92 -6.94 8.49
C SER A 100 19.73 -5.64 9.29
N GLN A 101 19.25 -4.57 8.67
CA GLN A 101 18.99 -3.24 9.24
C GLN A 101 17.64 -2.69 8.74
N PRO A 102 16.52 -3.31 9.13
CA PRO A 102 15.21 -2.99 8.59
C PRO A 102 14.77 -1.54 8.89
N PRO A 103 13.90 -0.94 8.04
CA PRO A 103 13.23 -1.59 6.91
C PRO A 103 14.10 -1.67 5.63
N THR A 104 13.71 -2.56 4.72
CA THR A 104 14.33 -2.78 3.40
C THR A 104 14.02 -1.67 2.41
N ILE A 105 12.91 -0.96 2.59
CA ILE A 105 12.67 0.31 1.90
C ILE A 105 13.59 1.40 2.45
N ASP A 106 14.10 2.27 1.59
CA ASP A 106 15.03 3.32 1.97
C ASP A 106 14.32 4.41 2.83
N PRO A 107 14.68 4.57 4.12
CA PRO A 107 14.06 5.55 5.00
C PRO A 107 14.43 7.00 4.65
N GLU A 108 15.43 7.25 3.81
CA GLU A 108 15.73 8.60 3.31
C GLU A 108 14.60 9.10 2.40
N PHE A 109 14.08 8.23 1.52
CA PHE A 109 12.97 8.55 0.61
C PHE A 109 11.62 8.29 1.25
N PHE A 110 11.50 7.26 2.09
CA PHE A 110 10.25 6.84 2.72
C PHE A 110 10.34 6.93 4.24
N PRO A 111 10.53 8.14 4.80
CA PRO A 111 10.46 8.32 6.23
C PRO A 111 9.07 7.90 6.73
N LEU A 112 8.99 7.39 7.96
CA LEU A 112 7.75 6.87 8.56
C LEU A 112 7.24 5.59 7.89
N THR A 113 8.15 4.67 7.60
CA THR A 113 7.81 3.30 7.18
C THR A 113 8.08 2.34 8.33
N HIS A 114 7.08 1.53 8.69
CA HIS A 114 7.26 0.47 9.67
C HIS A 114 7.95 -0.74 9.03
N PRO A 115 8.85 -1.44 9.74
CA PRO A 115 9.39 -2.72 9.30
C PRO A 115 8.34 -3.83 9.47
N ALA A 116 7.29 -3.77 8.67
CA ALA A 116 6.09 -4.59 8.77
C ALA A 116 5.59 -4.98 7.37
N GLU A 117 4.42 -5.62 7.31
CA GLU A 117 3.77 -6.03 6.07
C GLU A 117 2.89 -4.91 5.52
N TYR A 118 2.92 -4.75 4.19
CA TYR A 118 2.17 -3.76 3.44
C TYR A 118 1.31 -4.45 2.39
N TRP A 119 0.02 -4.14 2.36
CA TRP A 119 -0.88 -4.73 1.36
C TRP A 119 -0.48 -4.34 -0.06
N SER A 120 -0.60 -5.32 -0.96
CA SER A 120 -0.62 -5.08 -2.40
C SER A 120 -2.04 -5.21 -2.95
N SER A 121 -2.25 -4.79 -4.19
CA SER A 121 -3.51 -4.97 -4.93
C SER A 121 -3.72 -6.40 -5.45
N ASN A 122 -2.73 -7.30 -5.27
CA ASN A 122 -2.80 -8.65 -5.81
C ASN A 122 -3.62 -9.56 -4.88
N ASP A 123 -4.71 -10.12 -5.41
CA ASP A 123 -5.45 -11.23 -4.79
C ASP A 123 -4.60 -12.51 -4.82
N TYR A 124 -4.99 -13.54 -4.06
CA TYR A 124 -4.33 -14.84 -4.09
C TYR A 124 -5.25 -15.94 -4.62
N SER A 125 -5.10 -16.25 -5.90
CA SER A 125 -5.99 -17.16 -6.66
C SER A 125 -6.16 -18.57 -6.06
N PHE A 126 -5.19 -19.11 -5.33
CA PHE A 126 -5.30 -20.42 -4.67
C PHE A 126 -6.15 -20.41 -3.40
N ARG A 127 -6.38 -19.24 -2.82
CA ARG A 127 -7.16 -19.06 -1.60
C ARG A 127 -7.86 -17.69 -1.66
N PRO A 128 -9.14 -17.65 -2.07
CA PRO A 128 -9.87 -16.40 -2.33
C PRO A 128 -10.03 -15.45 -1.13
N ASP A 129 -9.84 -15.94 0.10
CA ASP A 129 -9.86 -15.12 1.32
C ASP A 129 -8.46 -14.62 1.75
N GLY A 130 -7.43 -14.86 0.92
CA GLY A 130 -6.07 -14.37 1.09
C GLY A 130 -5.67 -13.37 0.02
N ALA A 131 -4.74 -12.47 0.34
CA ALA A 131 -4.15 -11.52 -0.59
C ALA A 131 -2.63 -11.41 -0.35
N TRP A 132 -1.91 -10.86 -1.33
CA TRP A 132 -0.47 -10.65 -1.23
C TRP A 132 -0.13 -9.35 -0.49
N ALA A 133 0.90 -9.43 0.34
CA ALA A 133 1.57 -8.33 1.00
C ALA A 133 3.09 -8.41 0.80
N TRP A 134 3.76 -7.28 0.93
CA TRP A 134 5.22 -7.22 0.96
C TRP A 134 5.72 -6.90 2.37
N HIS A 135 6.71 -7.64 2.87
CA HIS A 135 7.21 -7.48 4.23
C HIS A 135 8.51 -6.67 4.27
N PHE A 136 8.43 -5.37 4.56
CA PHE A 136 9.62 -4.50 4.53
C PHE A 136 10.67 -4.80 5.62
N ARG A 137 10.37 -5.52 6.69
CA ARG A 137 11.42 -5.99 7.61
C ARG A 137 12.42 -6.96 6.97
N TYR A 138 11.95 -7.80 6.07
CA TYR A 138 12.69 -8.97 5.60
C TYR A 138 12.91 -8.96 4.09
N GLY A 139 12.12 -8.16 3.34
CA GLY A 139 12.25 -8.02 1.90
C GLY A 139 11.73 -9.24 1.13
N HIS A 140 10.57 -9.76 1.54
CA HIS A 140 9.91 -10.86 0.84
C HIS A 140 8.39 -10.71 0.88
N ASP A 141 7.73 -11.43 -0.01
CA ASP A 141 6.29 -11.45 -0.12
C ASP A 141 5.63 -12.44 0.85
N ARG A 142 4.38 -12.15 1.20
CA ARG A 142 3.56 -12.93 2.12
C ARG A 142 2.14 -12.99 1.57
N VAL A 143 1.51 -14.14 1.76
CA VAL A 143 0.05 -14.25 1.64
C VAL A 143 -0.52 -14.24 3.05
N ASP A 144 -1.54 -13.42 3.27
CA ASP A 144 -2.28 -13.42 4.53
C ASP A 144 -3.77 -13.21 4.27
N TRP A 145 -4.59 -13.43 5.28
CA TRP A 145 -6.03 -13.26 5.21
C TRP A 145 -6.39 -11.80 4.95
N LYS A 146 -7.30 -11.57 4.01
CA LYS A 146 -7.78 -10.22 3.63
C LYS A 146 -8.29 -9.40 4.83
N LYS A 147 -8.81 -10.08 5.86
CA LYS A 147 -9.29 -9.45 7.10
C LYS A 147 -8.21 -8.96 8.06
N THR A 148 -6.96 -9.38 7.91
CA THR A 148 -5.86 -9.02 8.83
C THR A 148 -5.36 -7.62 8.46
N PRO A 149 -5.46 -6.60 9.34
CA PRO A 149 -5.02 -5.26 9.00
C PRO A 149 -3.52 -5.19 8.73
N LYS A 150 -3.13 -4.45 7.69
CA LYS A 150 -1.73 -4.17 7.34
C LYS A 150 -1.56 -2.72 6.95
N TYR A 151 -0.31 -2.26 6.89
CA TYR A 151 -0.02 -0.94 6.38
C TYR A 151 -0.28 -0.86 4.87
N VAL A 152 -0.49 0.34 4.36
CA VAL A 152 -0.68 0.60 2.93
C VAL A 152 0.07 1.86 2.58
N ARG A 153 0.73 1.89 1.42
CA ARG A 153 1.29 3.10 0.81
C ARG A 153 0.81 3.16 -0.62
N LEU A 154 0.03 4.18 -0.97
CA LEU A 154 -0.51 4.29 -2.31
C LEU A 154 0.56 4.69 -3.32
N VAL A 155 0.32 4.34 -4.57
CA VAL A 155 1.15 4.67 -5.72
C VAL A 155 0.28 5.18 -6.86
N ARG A 156 0.85 5.95 -7.77
CA ARG A 156 0.22 6.34 -9.04
C ARG A 156 1.20 6.25 -10.20
N GLY A 157 0.63 6.25 -11.41
CA GLY A 157 1.38 6.09 -12.66
C GLY A 157 1.45 4.64 -13.13
N VAL A 158 2.21 4.43 -14.20
CA VAL A 158 2.48 3.12 -14.79
C VAL A 158 3.97 2.88 -14.66
N ALA A 159 4.34 1.76 -14.04
CA ALA A 159 5.74 1.40 -13.87
C ALA A 159 6.36 1.11 -15.25
N THR A 160 7.47 1.76 -15.56
CA THR A 160 8.35 1.35 -16.64
C THR A 160 9.25 0.21 -16.17
N ASP A 161 9.48 -0.79 -17.01
CA ASP A 161 10.42 -1.88 -16.78
C ASP A 161 10.10 -2.83 -15.59
N LEU A 162 8.89 -2.76 -15.03
CA LEU A 162 8.31 -3.83 -14.20
C LEU A 162 7.31 -4.64 -15.04
N ALA A 163 7.47 -5.96 -15.09
CA ALA A 163 6.47 -6.81 -15.71
C ALA A 163 5.17 -6.73 -14.89
N ALA A 164 4.04 -6.43 -15.54
CA ALA A 164 2.75 -6.46 -14.87
C ALA A 164 2.35 -7.92 -14.60
N VAL A 165 2.61 -8.41 -13.40
CA VAL A 165 2.13 -9.73 -12.97
C VAL A 165 0.74 -9.58 -12.38
N LYS A 166 -0.26 -9.98 -13.15
CA LYS A 166 -1.60 -10.32 -12.64
C LYS A 166 -1.58 -11.82 -12.31
N GLU A 167 -1.34 -12.16 -11.06
CA GLU A 167 -1.54 -13.52 -10.51
C GLU A 167 -2.70 -13.52 -9.52
#